data_AF-A0A0F9LV19-F1
#
_entry.id   AF-A0A0F9LV19-F1
#
_cell.length_a   1.000
_cell.length_b   1.000
_cell.length_c   1.000
_cell.angle_alpha   90.00
_cell.angle_beta   90.00
_cell.angle_gamma   90.00
#
_symmetry.space_group_name_H-M   'P 1'
#
loop_
_entity.id
_entity.type
_entity.pdbx_description
1 polymer ?
#
loop_
_entity_poly.entity_id
_entity_poly.type
_entity_poly.pdbx_seq_one_letter_code
_entity_poly.pdbx_strand_id
1 'polypeptide(L)'
;MTETKTQEPTGRARAYKWGLSKGLGVPGDPLLLRLDFHHEAVVMHQFDEKQASTKIVSAMDVAHALARELSYSSGLLPSNTLWWANTKEGPVFALWEEPKKRKLALQERANQPPKRFNIPLPGLVFLCMPGKVPWVFAMKKRPTKPSDIVYRAPF
;
A
#
# COMPACT_ATOMS: atom_id res chain seq x y z
N MET A 1 -30.59 28.92 38.48
CA MET A 1 -29.25 28.34 38.72
C MET A 1 -29.09 27.17 37.77
N THR A 2 -27.97 27.18 37.05
CA THR A 2 -27.86 26.71 35.67
C THR A 2 -27.36 25.28 35.61
N GLU A 3 -28.05 24.43 34.85
CA GLU A 3 -27.62 23.07 34.50
C GLU A 3 -26.25 23.10 33.81
N THR A 4 -25.26 22.43 34.37
CA THR A 4 -23.96 22.24 33.71
C THR A 4 -23.95 20.88 33.03
N LYS A 5 -24.37 20.90 31.77
CA LYS A 5 -24.32 19.77 30.85
C LYS A 5 -22.86 19.57 30.40
N THR A 6 -22.15 18.63 31.00
CA THR A 6 -20.79 18.26 30.56
C THR A 6 -20.89 17.60 29.18
N GLN A 7 -20.40 18.32 28.16
CA GLN A 7 -20.32 17.85 26.78
C GLN A 7 -19.29 16.71 26.67
N GLU A 8 -19.70 15.58 26.10
CA GLU A 8 -18.79 14.50 25.71
C GLU A 8 -17.89 14.96 24.55
N PRO A 9 -16.56 14.79 24.63
CA PRO A 9 -15.68 15.09 23.50
C PRO A 9 -15.92 14.09 22.38
N THR A 10 -16.43 14.61 21.26
CA THR A 10 -16.56 13.95 19.97
C THR A 10 -15.20 13.50 19.45
N GLY A 11 -15.13 12.24 18.99
CA GLY A 11 -14.06 11.77 18.12
C GLY A 11 -12.85 11.14 18.80
N ARG A 12 -13.05 10.06 19.57
CA ARG A 12 -12.01 9.03 19.74
C ARG A 12 -12.42 7.80 18.96
N ALA A 13 -11.51 7.30 18.11
CA ALA A 13 -11.65 6.04 17.41
C ALA A 13 -12.23 5.01 18.38
N ARG A 14 -13.38 4.39 18.02
CA ARG A 14 -14.00 3.35 18.85
C ARG A 14 -12.94 2.31 19.13
N ALA A 15 -12.43 2.27 20.36
CA ALA A 15 -11.61 1.17 20.83
C ALA A 15 -12.43 -0.10 20.52
N TYR A 16 -11.89 -0.97 19.67
CA TYR A 16 -12.52 -2.25 19.38
C TYR A 16 -12.78 -2.92 20.72
N LYS A 17 -14.05 -2.98 21.15
CA LYS A 17 -14.43 -3.70 22.35
C LYS A 17 -14.19 -5.16 22.03
N TRP A 18 -13.16 -5.72 22.64
CA TRP A 18 -12.62 -7.06 22.40
C TRP A 18 -13.55 -8.18 22.92
N GLY A 19 -14.85 -7.92 23.02
CA GLY A 19 -15.83 -8.86 23.55
C GLY A 19 -17.22 -8.57 23.00
N LEU A 20 -17.96 -9.64 22.71
CA LEU A 20 -19.38 -9.59 22.38
C LEU A 20 -20.14 -8.88 23.51
N SER A 21 -21.23 -8.18 23.17
CA SER A 21 -22.05 -7.52 24.18
C SER A 21 -22.56 -8.56 25.18
N LYS A 22 -22.56 -8.20 26.49
CA LYS A 22 -22.89 -9.10 27.62
C LYS A 22 -24.30 -9.75 27.56
N GLY A 23 -25.11 -9.44 26.54
CA GLY A 23 -26.45 -9.99 26.32
C GLY A 23 -26.56 -11.03 25.20
N LEU A 24 -25.50 -11.27 24.41
CA LEU A 24 -25.46 -12.44 23.53
C LEU A 24 -25.01 -13.63 24.38
N GLY A 25 -25.86 -14.65 24.53
CA GLY A 25 -25.55 -15.92 25.21
C GLY A 25 -24.52 -16.79 24.48
N VAL A 26 -23.59 -16.15 23.75
CA VAL A 26 -22.48 -16.77 23.03
C VAL A 26 -21.23 -16.57 23.89
N PRO A 27 -20.48 -17.64 24.22
CA PRO A 27 -19.21 -17.49 24.93
C PRO A 27 -18.27 -16.60 24.13
N GLY A 28 -17.45 -15.81 24.82
CA GLY A 28 -16.43 -14.99 24.15
C GLY A 28 -15.46 -15.85 23.37
N ASP A 29 -15.01 -15.36 22.22
CA ASP A 29 -14.00 -16.02 21.40
C ASP A 29 -12.71 -16.21 22.22
N PRO A 30 -12.22 -17.45 22.44
CA PRO A 30 -11.08 -17.69 23.29
C PRO A 30 -9.79 -17.10 22.69
N LEU A 31 -8.97 -16.49 23.55
CA LEU A 31 -7.64 -16.02 23.14
C LEU A 31 -6.75 -17.25 22.85
N LEU A 32 -6.47 -17.53 21.58
CA LEU A 32 -5.60 -18.66 21.21
C LEU A 32 -4.10 -18.29 21.29
N LEU A 33 -3.76 -17.07 20.89
CA LEU A 33 -2.38 -16.63 20.73
C LEU A 33 -2.25 -15.12 20.94
N ARG A 34 -1.17 -14.69 21.61
CA ARG A 34 -0.80 -13.27 21.78
C ARG A 34 0.67 -13.07 21.43
N LEU A 35 0.95 -12.01 20.68
CA LEU A 35 2.30 -11.58 20.33
C LEU A 35 2.59 -10.22 20.95
N ASP A 36 3.60 -10.17 21.81
CA ASP A 36 4.09 -8.93 22.41
C ASP A 36 5.42 -8.54 21.75
N PHE A 37 5.43 -7.40 21.06
CA PHE A 37 6.60 -6.88 20.35
C PHE A 37 7.39 -5.93 21.27
N HIS A 38 8.58 -6.37 21.69
CA HIS A 38 9.57 -5.52 22.34
C HIS A 38 10.60 -5.03 21.31
N HIS A 39 11.46 -4.11 21.72
CA HIS A 39 12.47 -3.53 20.82
C HIS A 39 13.41 -4.58 20.22
N GLU A 40 13.77 -5.61 20.99
CA GLU A 40 14.79 -6.61 20.60
C GLU A 40 14.22 -8.01 20.39
N ALA A 41 13.00 -8.29 20.88
CA ALA A 41 12.43 -9.62 20.86
C ALA A 41 10.92 -9.58 20.72
N VAL A 42 10.36 -10.64 20.14
CA VAL A 42 8.91 -10.87 20.12
C VAL A 42 8.62 -12.06 21.01
N VAL A 43 7.70 -11.87 21.96
CA VAL A 43 7.25 -12.92 22.87
C VAL A 43 5.91 -13.45 22.39
N MET A 44 5.84 -14.76 22.19
CA MET A 44 4.61 -15.45 21.80
C MET A 44 4.05 -16.21 23.00
N HIS A 45 2.83 -15.86 23.39
CA HIS A 45 2.02 -16.60 24.35
C HIS A 45 1.01 -17.44 23.60
N GLN A 46 1.03 -18.75 23.82
CA GLN A 46 0.03 -19.68 23.31
C GLN A 46 -0.80 -20.19 24.47
N PHE A 47 -2.11 -20.01 24.37
CA PHE A 47 -3.05 -20.39 25.41
C PHE A 47 -3.77 -21.66 24.95
N ASP A 48 -3.58 -22.74 25.71
CA ASP A 48 -4.35 -23.97 25.58
C ASP A 48 -5.35 -24.04 26.76
N GLU A 49 -6.33 -24.94 26.70
CA GLU A 49 -7.40 -25.07 27.70
C GLU A 49 -6.88 -25.26 29.14
N LYS A 50 -5.63 -25.72 29.30
CA LYS A 50 -5.03 -26.09 30.59
C LYS A 50 -3.73 -25.36 30.92
N GLN A 51 -3.05 -24.75 29.94
CA GLN A 51 -1.73 -24.17 30.17
C GLN A 51 -1.40 -23.05 29.17
N ALA A 52 -0.78 -21.98 29.67
CA ALA A 52 -0.17 -20.95 28.85
C ALA A 52 1.32 -21.26 28.66
N SER A 53 1.75 -21.42 27.41
CA SER A 53 3.17 -21.55 27.07
C SER A 53 3.70 -20.24 26.50
N THR A 54 4.96 -19.93 26.80
CA THR A 54 5.62 -18.70 26.34
C THR A 54 6.93 -19.05 25.65
N LYS A 55 7.16 -18.49 24.47
CA LYS A 55 8.42 -18.65 23.73
C LYS A 55 8.83 -17.37 23.01
N ILE A 56 10.12 -17.16 22.82
CA ILE A 56 10.65 -16.07 22.01
C ILE A 56 10.58 -16.49 20.53
N VAL A 57 10.11 -15.58 19.68
CA VAL A 57 9.99 -15.79 18.23
C VAL A 57 10.64 -14.62 17.48
N SER A 58 11.04 -14.89 16.24
CA SER A 58 11.53 -13.85 15.33
C SER A 58 10.36 -13.03 14.78
N ALA A 59 10.49 -11.70 14.80
CA ALA A 59 9.53 -10.82 14.13
C ALA A 59 9.40 -11.13 12.63
N MET A 60 10.50 -11.55 11.99
CA MET A 60 10.52 -11.91 10.57
C MET A 60 9.74 -13.19 10.29
N ASP A 61 9.82 -14.18 11.18
CA ASP A 61 9.09 -15.43 11.03
C ASP A 61 7.59 -15.23 11.24
N VAL A 62 7.21 -14.37 12.18
CA VAL A 62 5.82 -13.94 12.37
C VAL A 62 5.31 -13.24 11.12
N ALA A 63 6.08 -12.27 10.59
CA ALA A 63 5.71 -11.56 9.36
C ALA A 63 5.56 -12.52 8.18
N HIS A 64 6.48 -13.47 8.01
CA HIS A 64 6.39 -14.50 6.98
C HIS A 64 5.19 -15.43 7.17
N ALA A 65 4.93 -15.91 8.39
CA ALA A 65 3.80 -16.79 8.67
C ALA A 65 2.46 -16.11 8.34
N LEU A 66 2.30 -14.83 8.70
CA LEU A 66 1.13 -14.03 8.34
C LEU A 66 1.08 -13.74 6.82
N ALA A 67 2.23 -13.50 6.21
CA ALA A 67 2.33 -13.26 4.77
C ALA A 67 2.02 -14.50 3.91
N ARG A 68 2.16 -15.73 4.43
CA ARG A 68 1.86 -16.96 3.68
C ARG A 68 0.40 -17.08 3.25
N GLU A 69 -0.52 -16.53 4.05
CA GLU A 69 -1.95 -16.47 3.67
C GLU A 69 -2.29 -15.25 2.81
N LEU A 70 -1.42 -14.25 2.78
CA LEU A 70 -1.50 -13.14 1.86
C LEU A 70 -0.99 -13.61 0.48
N SER A 71 -1.91 -14.12 -0.33
CA SER A 71 -1.62 -14.45 -1.73
C SER A 71 -1.26 -13.20 -2.51
N TYR A 72 0.04 -12.93 -2.64
CA TYR A 72 0.57 -11.85 -3.46
C TYR A 72 0.68 -12.28 -4.92
N SER A 73 -0.47 -12.38 -5.59
CA SER A 73 -0.50 -12.55 -7.05
C SER A 73 -0.63 -11.19 -7.72
N SER A 74 0.22 -10.93 -8.71
CA SER A 74 0.08 -9.76 -9.58
C SER A 74 -1.06 -9.92 -10.60
N GLY A 75 -1.59 -11.13 -10.78
CA GLY A 75 -2.39 -11.48 -11.95
C GLY A 75 -1.58 -11.33 -13.25
N LEU A 76 -2.28 -11.09 -14.36
CA LEU A 76 -1.65 -10.77 -15.64
C LEU A 76 -1.06 -9.35 -15.57
N LEU A 77 0.26 -9.26 -15.70
CA LEU A 77 0.93 -7.96 -15.78
C LEU A 77 0.61 -7.28 -17.13
N PRO A 78 0.38 -5.96 -17.15
CA PRO A 78 0.23 -5.22 -18.39
C PRO A 78 1.44 -5.44 -19.31
N SER A 79 1.22 -5.41 -20.62
CA SER A 79 2.29 -5.44 -21.60
C SER A 79 3.34 -4.35 -21.31
N ASN A 80 4.62 -4.66 -21.53
CA ASN A 80 5.75 -3.78 -21.23
C ASN A 80 5.95 -3.43 -19.75
N THR A 81 5.43 -4.24 -18.83
CA THR A 81 5.84 -4.16 -17.42
C THR A 81 7.35 -4.42 -17.27
N LEU A 82 8.03 -3.55 -16.54
CA LEU A 82 9.44 -3.69 -16.16
C LEU A 82 9.57 -4.52 -14.89
N TRP A 83 8.78 -4.18 -13.88
CA TRP A 83 8.71 -4.87 -12.60
C TRP A 83 7.41 -4.54 -11.89
N TRP A 84 7.11 -5.36 -10.89
CA TRP A 84 5.99 -5.18 -9.96
C TRP A 84 6.50 -5.37 -8.52
N ALA A 85 5.96 -4.60 -7.60
CA ALA A 85 6.22 -4.74 -6.18
C ALA A 85 4.93 -4.50 -5.38
N ASN A 86 4.73 -5.27 -4.31
CA ASN A 86 3.67 -4.98 -3.36
C ASN A 86 4.22 -4.17 -2.18
N THR A 87 3.68 -2.96 -1.97
CA THR A 87 4.11 -2.07 -0.90
C THR A 87 3.04 -1.96 0.17
N LYS A 88 3.35 -1.32 1.32
CA LYS A 88 2.35 -1.04 2.38
C LYS A 88 1.15 -0.24 1.86
N GLU A 89 1.35 0.57 0.84
CA GLU A 89 0.31 1.40 0.21
C GLU A 89 -0.44 0.68 -0.93
N GLY A 90 -0.05 -0.55 -1.25
CA GLY A 90 -0.61 -1.35 -2.34
C GLY A 90 0.39 -1.69 -3.45
N PRO A 91 -0.09 -2.34 -4.51
CA PRO A 91 0.77 -2.77 -5.62
C PRO A 91 1.24 -1.58 -6.46
N VAL A 92 2.53 -1.59 -6.79
CA VAL A 92 3.20 -0.64 -7.67
C VAL A 92 3.65 -1.38 -8.92
N PHE A 93 3.31 -0.84 -10.09
CA PHE A 93 3.70 -1.38 -11.38
C PHE A 93 4.57 -0.37 -12.10
N ALA A 94 5.74 -0.79 -12.59
CA ALA A 94 6.56 0.02 -13.48
C ALA A 94 6.29 -0.38 -14.93
N LEU A 95 5.72 0.51 -15.72
CA LEU A 95 5.39 0.28 -17.13
C LEU A 95 6.36 1.04 -18.03
N TRP A 96 6.94 0.33 -18.99
CA TRP A 96 7.77 0.92 -20.02
C TRP A 96 6.94 1.33 -21.23
N GLU A 97 7.21 2.53 -21.71
CA GLU A 97 6.64 3.07 -22.91
C GLU A 97 7.76 3.51 -23.85
N GLU A 98 7.77 2.95 -25.06
CA GLU A 98 8.83 3.20 -26.03
C GLU A 98 8.82 4.65 -26.56
N PRO A 99 10.00 5.20 -26.92
CA PRO A 99 10.09 6.51 -27.56
C PRO A 99 9.22 6.56 -28.81
N LYS A 100 8.30 7.53 -28.89
CA LYS A 100 7.44 7.70 -30.06
C LYS A 100 7.00 9.14 -30.26
N LYS A 101 6.70 9.49 -31.52
CA LYS A 101 6.08 10.77 -31.86
C LYS A 101 4.63 10.76 -31.39
N ARG A 102 4.27 11.65 -30.47
CA ARG A 102 2.90 11.76 -29.94
C ARG A 102 2.24 13.06 -30.37
N LYS A 103 0.94 12.94 -30.64
CA LYS A 103 0.03 14.07 -30.81
C LYS A 103 -0.43 14.52 -29.43
N LEU A 104 -0.01 15.71 -29.01
CA LEU A 104 -0.41 16.31 -27.75
C LEU A 104 -1.27 17.53 -28.03
N ALA A 105 -2.34 17.71 -27.28
CA ALA A 105 -3.18 18.89 -27.33
C ALA A 105 -2.89 19.71 -26.06
N LEU A 106 -2.22 20.85 -26.21
CA LEU A 106 -1.90 21.73 -25.10
C LEU A 106 -2.82 22.95 -25.14
N GLN A 107 -3.51 23.21 -24.04
CA GLN A 107 -4.31 24.41 -23.88
C GLN A 107 -3.42 25.51 -23.30
N GLU A 108 -2.85 26.35 -24.17
CA GLU A 108 -1.98 27.46 -23.75
C GLU A 108 -2.77 28.60 -23.08
N ARG A 109 -4.06 28.76 -23.41
CA ARG A 109 -4.95 29.79 -22.88
C ARG A 109 -6.33 29.21 -22.60
N ALA A 110 -6.95 29.60 -21.48
CA ALA A 110 -8.24 29.06 -21.03
C ALA A 110 -9.38 29.22 -22.06
N ASN A 111 -9.40 30.33 -22.81
CA ASN A 111 -10.50 30.65 -23.74
C ASN A 111 -10.20 30.30 -25.21
N GLN A 112 -9.11 29.57 -25.49
CA GLN A 112 -8.76 29.18 -26.86
C GLN A 112 -8.79 27.66 -27.03
N PRO A 113 -9.09 27.17 -28.24
CA PRO A 113 -9.04 25.74 -28.52
C PRO A 113 -7.61 25.21 -28.30
N PRO A 114 -7.45 23.97 -27.79
CA PRO A 114 -6.15 23.38 -27.57
C PRO A 114 -5.33 23.29 -28.86
N LYS A 115 -4.08 23.74 -28.81
CA LYS A 115 -3.15 23.65 -29.94
C LYS A 115 -2.57 22.24 -30.00
N ARG A 116 -2.62 21.64 -31.19
CA ARG A 116 -2.13 20.28 -31.43
C ARG A 116 -0.67 20.31 -31.86
N PHE A 117 0.18 19.58 -31.15
CA PHE A 117 1.60 19.43 -31.42
C PHE A 117 1.94 17.97 -31.72
N ASN A 118 2.89 17.76 -32.63
CA ASN A 118 3.53 16.48 -32.86
C ASN A 118 4.91 16.49 -32.21
N ILE A 119 5.01 15.98 -30.99
CA ILE A 119 6.26 16.05 -30.20
C ILE A 119 6.91 14.66 -30.17
N PRO A 120 8.20 14.54 -30.50
CA PRO A 120 8.95 13.33 -30.22
C PRO A 120 9.15 13.23 -28.71
N LEU A 121 8.50 12.25 -28.07
CA LEU A 121 8.74 11.97 -26.66
C LEU A 121 9.83 10.90 -26.51
N PRO A 122 10.68 11.04 -25.47
CA PRO A 122 11.61 9.97 -25.10
C PRO A 122 10.82 8.74 -24.63
N GLY A 123 11.54 7.66 -24.32
CA GLY A 123 10.93 6.55 -23.61
C GLY A 123 10.52 6.99 -22.21
N LEU A 124 9.40 6.48 -21.74
CA LEU A 124 8.83 6.86 -20.46
C LEU A 124 8.67 5.63 -19.57
N VAL A 125 8.92 5.82 -18.28
CA VAL A 125 8.57 4.85 -17.24
C VAL A 125 7.44 5.43 -16.42
N PHE A 126 6.31 4.74 -16.40
CA PHE A 126 5.17 5.07 -15.56
C PHE A 126 5.19 4.18 -14.32
N LEU A 127 5.25 4.80 -13.14
CA LEU A 127 5.01 4.11 -11.87
C LEU A 127 3.54 4.29 -11.52
N CYS A 128 2.78 3.21 -11.70
CA CYS A 128 1.33 3.20 -11.55
C CYS A 128 0.95 2.54 -10.22
N MET A 129 0.06 3.19 -9.49
CA MET A 129 -0.64 2.62 -8.34
C MET A 129 -2.14 2.81 -8.54
N PRO A 130 -2.98 1.82 -8.15
CA PRO A 130 -4.44 1.98 -8.24
C PRO A 130 -4.92 3.23 -7.51
N GLY A 131 -5.71 4.07 -8.21
CA GLY A 131 -6.30 5.28 -7.63
C GLY A 131 -5.36 6.47 -7.41
N LYS A 132 -4.07 6.37 -7.79
CA LYS A 132 -3.11 7.48 -7.72
C LYS A 132 -2.67 7.92 -9.11
N VAL A 133 -2.36 9.20 -9.24
CA VAL A 133 -1.73 9.74 -10.46
C VAL A 133 -0.35 9.09 -10.62
N PRO A 134 -0.01 8.55 -11.80
CA PRO A 134 1.27 7.88 -11.98
C PRO A 134 2.44 8.86 -11.91
N TRP A 135 3.53 8.42 -11.30
CA TRP A 135 4.80 9.14 -11.44
C TRP A 135 5.44 8.76 -12.76
N VAL A 136 6.02 9.75 -13.45
CA VAL A 136 6.54 9.54 -14.79
C VAL A 136 7.99 10.00 -14.87
N PHE A 137 8.83 9.12 -15.40
CA PHE A 137 10.26 9.34 -15.59
C PHE A 137 10.62 9.18 -17.07
N ALA A 138 11.63 9.92 -17.52
CA ALA A 138 12.12 9.84 -18.89
C ALA A 138 13.41 9.00 -18.94
N MET A 139 13.51 8.16 -19.98
CA MET A 139 14.72 7.41 -20.29
C MET A 139 14.97 7.37 -21.79
N LYS A 140 16.25 7.34 -22.17
CA LYS A 140 16.65 7.24 -23.59
C LYS A 140 16.41 5.85 -24.18
N LYS A 141 16.50 4.81 -23.36
CA LYS A 141 16.37 3.40 -23.73
C LYS A 141 15.61 2.65 -22.64
N ARG A 142 15.07 1.48 -22.98
CA ARG A 142 14.40 0.60 -22.02
C ARG A 142 15.40 0.20 -20.94
N PRO A 143 15.08 0.38 -19.65
CA PRO A 143 15.98 -0.01 -18.57
C PRO A 143 16.17 -1.53 -18.57
N THR A 144 17.41 -1.94 -18.37
CA THR A 144 17.82 -3.33 -18.25
C THR A 144 18.47 -3.63 -16.91
N LYS A 145 18.95 -2.59 -16.21
CA LYS A 145 19.61 -2.70 -14.91
C LYS A 145 19.01 -1.70 -13.92
N PRO A 146 18.99 -2.01 -12.61
CA PRO A 146 18.53 -1.07 -11.59
C PRO A 146 19.34 0.22 -11.50
N SER A 147 20.60 0.21 -11.95
CA SER A 147 21.50 1.36 -11.93
C SER A 147 21.37 2.27 -13.16
N ASP A 148 20.45 1.98 -14.09
CA ASP A 148 20.25 2.81 -15.27
C ASP A 148 19.72 4.21 -14.88
N ILE A 149 20.34 5.25 -15.42
CA ILE A 149 20.01 6.64 -15.07
C ILE A 149 18.61 7.00 -15.58
N VAL A 150 17.76 7.42 -14.64
CA VAL A 150 16.43 7.97 -14.91
C VAL A 150 16.47 9.49 -14.85
N TYR A 151 15.71 10.13 -15.74
CA TYR A 151 15.55 11.58 -15.75
C TYR A 151 14.15 11.94 -15.28
N ARG A 152 13.99 13.11 -14.64
CA ARG A 152 12.65 13.68 -14.47
C ARG A 152 12.07 13.92 -15.84
N ALA A 153 10.90 13.35 -16.09
CA ALA A 153 10.25 13.61 -17.35
C ALA A 153 9.69 15.05 -17.35
N PRO A 154 9.69 15.70 -18.52
CA PRO A 154 9.36 17.12 -18.64
C PRO A 154 7.85 17.31 -18.49
N PHE A 155 7.40 17.59 -17.27
CA PHE A 155 6.02 18.02 -16.97
C PHE A 155 6.05 19.12 -15.92
#